data_AF-A0A7Y1THA7-F1
#
_entry.id   AF-A0A7Y1THA7-F1
#
_cell.length_a   1.000
_cell.length_b   1.000
_cell.length_c   1.000
_cell.angle_alpha   90.00
_cell.angle_beta   90.00
_cell.angle_gamma   90.00
#
_symmetry.space_group_name_H-M   'P 1'
#
loop_
_entity.id
_entity.type
_entity.pdbx_description
1 polymer ?
#
loop_
_entity_poly.entity_id
_entity_poly.type
_entity_poly.pdbx_seq_one_letter_code
_entity_poly.pdbx_strand_id
1 'polypeptide(L)'
;KKVELWLTLGSPLGDGNVQKRLCGAKEKVASRFPSNVISWHNVAAEDDYTCHDNTLADDYKVMLKQHLVSAVHDYRVFNHAVRYGASNPHSSLGYYIHPRTAKIISDWLE
;
A
#
# COMPACT_ATOMS: atom_id res chain seq x y z
N LYS A 1 -7.72 5.30 18.42
CA LYS A 1 -6.25 5.40 18.55
C LYS A 1 -5.68 5.80 17.19
N LYS A 2 -4.72 6.74 17.13
CA LYS A 2 -4.03 7.11 15.88
C LYS A 2 -3.02 6.01 15.51
N VAL A 3 -2.82 5.82 14.21
CA VAL A 3 -1.85 4.92 13.57
C VAL A 3 -0.84 5.81 12.87
N GLU A 4 0.40 5.79 13.33
CA GLU A 4 1.46 6.66 12.79
C GLU A 4 1.88 6.23 11.39
N LEU A 5 2.07 4.92 11.20
CA LEU A 5 2.49 4.34 9.93
C LEU A 5 1.56 3.18 9.55
N TRP A 6 0.99 3.26 8.35
CA TRP A 6 0.31 2.16 7.69
C TRP A 6 1.14 1.71 6.49
N LEU A 7 1.57 0.45 6.49
CA LEU A 7 2.37 -0.15 5.42
C LEU A 7 1.55 -1.19 4.67
N THR A 8 1.45 -1.05 3.35
CA THR A 8 0.85 -2.05 2.46
C THR A 8 1.91 -2.68 1.58
N LEU A 9 1.85 -4.01 1.43
CA LEU A 9 2.80 -4.81 0.63
C LEU A 9 2.00 -5.61 -0.39
N GLY A 10 2.30 -5.48 -1.68
CA GLY A 10 1.61 -6.24 -2.74
C GLY A 10 0.09 -6.09 -2.71
N SER A 11 -0.40 -4.89 -2.38
CA SER A 11 -1.82 -4.68 -2.07
C SER A 11 -2.64 -4.31 -3.31
N PRO A 12 -3.84 -4.90 -3.51
CA PRO A 12 -4.68 -4.63 -4.68
C PRO A 12 -5.53 -3.36 -4.51
N LEU A 13 -5.10 -2.40 -3.68
CA LEU A 13 -5.91 -1.22 -3.34
C LEU A 13 -6.09 -0.23 -4.49
N GLY A 14 -5.25 -0.31 -5.53
CA GLY A 14 -5.43 0.47 -6.77
C GLY A 14 -6.45 -0.15 -7.73
N ASP A 15 -6.86 -1.39 -7.52
CA ASP A 15 -7.88 -2.01 -8.37
C ASP A 15 -9.27 -1.42 -8.11
N GLY A 16 -9.88 -0.87 -9.16
CA GLY A 16 -11.19 -0.22 -9.05
C GLY A 16 -12.34 -1.16 -8.64
N ASN A 17 -12.26 -2.47 -8.87
CA ASN A 17 -13.24 -3.43 -8.37
C ASN A 17 -13.05 -3.71 -6.88
N VAL A 18 -11.81 -3.77 -6.41
CA VAL A 18 -11.48 -3.86 -4.98
C VAL A 18 -11.96 -2.61 -4.26
N GLN A 19 -11.66 -1.42 -4.77
CA GLN A 19 -12.09 -0.15 -4.17
C GLN A 19 -13.61 -0.07 -3.96
N LYS A 20 -14.41 -0.55 -4.92
CA LYS A 20 -15.89 -0.59 -4.80
C LYS A 20 -16.41 -1.51 -3.68
N ARG A 21 -15.59 -2.45 -3.23
CA ARG A 21 -15.92 -3.45 -2.19
C ARG A 21 -15.32 -3.10 -0.82
N LEU A 22 -14.49 -2.05 -0.72
CA LEU A 22 -13.95 -1.61 0.55
C LEU A 22 -15.05 -1.14 1.50
N CYS A 23 -14.80 -1.30 2.80
CA CYS A 23 -15.65 -0.70 3.83
C CYS A 23 -15.66 0.82 3.64
N GLY A 24 -16.84 1.43 3.65
CA GLY A 24 -17.00 2.87 3.40
C GLY A 24 -17.06 3.28 1.92
N ALA A 25 -16.91 2.35 0.96
CA ALA A 25 -16.90 2.70 -0.48
C ALA A 25 -18.15 3.45 -0.96
N LYS A 26 -19.32 3.14 -0.38
CA LYS A 26 -20.60 3.78 -0.67
C LYS A 26 -20.88 5.02 0.19
N GLU A 27 -20.01 5.30 1.16
CA GLU A 27 -20.19 6.41 2.07
C GLU A 27 -19.74 7.75 1.46
N LYS A 28 -20.18 8.81 2.12
CA LYS A 28 -19.65 10.16 1.89
C LYS A 28 -18.16 10.18 2.19
N VAL A 29 -17.44 11.08 1.54
CA VAL A 29 -15.96 11.13 1.59
C VAL A 29 -15.40 11.12 3.02
N ALA A 30 -16.03 11.85 3.95
CA ALA A 30 -15.60 11.91 5.36
C ALA A 30 -15.61 10.55 6.09
N SER A 31 -16.44 9.60 5.64
CA SER A 31 -16.55 8.25 6.22
C SER A 31 -16.08 7.14 5.25
N ARG A 32 -15.61 7.53 4.06
CA ARG A 32 -15.12 6.60 3.03
C ARG A 32 -13.72 6.08 3.32
N PHE A 33 -12.91 6.90 3.97
CA PHE A 33 -11.49 6.66 4.17
C PHE A 33 -11.13 6.57 5.66
N PRO A 34 -10.05 5.86 6.02
CA PRO A 34 -9.56 5.87 7.40
C PRO A 34 -9.11 7.29 7.79
N SER A 35 -9.58 7.77 8.94
CA SER A 35 -9.23 9.10 9.49
C SER A 35 -8.20 9.05 10.62
N ASN A 36 -7.75 7.85 10.98
CA ASN A 36 -6.82 7.63 12.07
C ASN A 36 -5.39 7.30 11.61
N VAL A 37 -5.12 7.26 10.30
CA VAL A 37 -3.78 7.02 9.73
C VAL A 37 -3.07 8.35 9.50
N ILE A 38 -1.80 8.44 9.89
CA ILE A 38 -0.97 9.63 9.69
C ILE A 38 -0.18 9.52 8.39
N SER A 39 0.69 8.51 8.27
CA SER A 39 1.47 8.22 7.06
C SER A 39 1.09 6.86 6.47
N TRP A 40 0.93 6.80 5.14
CA TRP A 40 0.72 5.55 4.42
C TRP A 40 1.89 5.30 3.45
N HIS A 41 2.54 4.15 3.59
CA HIS A 41 3.56 3.66 2.67
C HIS A 41 3.03 2.44 1.92
N ASN A 42 3.13 2.46 0.60
CA ASN A 42 2.72 1.37 -0.27
C ASN A 42 3.93 0.82 -1.01
N VAL A 43 4.21 -0.47 -0.87
CA VAL A 43 5.30 -1.17 -1.55
C VAL A 43 4.69 -2.19 -2.50
N ALA A 44 4.86 -1.96 -3.80
CA ALA A 44 4.31 -2.77 -4.86
C ALA A 44 5.43 -3.32 -5.75
N ALA A 45 5.33 -4.59 -6.12
CA ALA A 45 6.37 -5.22 -6.92
C ALA A 45 6.01 -5.09 -8.40
N GLU A 46 7.01 -4.82 -9.24
CA GLU A 46 6.78 -4.52 -10.65
C GLU A 46 6.03 -5.64 -11.40
N ASP A 47 6.40 -6.90 -11.14
CA ASP A 47 5.84 -8.05 -11.83
C ASP A 47 4.65 -8.70 -11.07
N ASP A 48 4.15 -8.06 -10.02
CA ASP A 48 3.03 -8.56 -9.24
C ASP A 48 1.69 -8.09 -9.82
N TYR A 49 1.04 -8.99 -10.55
CA TYR A 49 -0.28 -8.77 -11.14
C TYR A 49 -1.38 -8.42 -10.12
N THR A 50 -1.23 -8.78 -8.84
CA THR A 50 -2.23 -8.47 -7.82
C THR A 50 -2.24 -6.98 -7.48
N CYS A 51 -1.07 -6.35 -7.48
CA CYS A 51 -0.90 -4.94 -7.17
C CYS A 51 -0.46 -4.13 -8.38
N HIS A 52 -0.90 -4.49 -9.58
CA HIS A 52 -0.40 -3.92 -10.85
C HIS A 52 -0.52 -2.39 -10.94
N ASP A 53 -1.46 -1.78 -10.20
CA ASP A 53 -1.50 -0.34 -10.03
C ASP A 53 -0.65 0.05 -8.81
N ASN A 54 0.52 0.60 -9.12
CA ASN A 54 1.55 0.92 -8.15
C ASN A 54 1.42 2.35 -7.59
N THR A 55 0.41 3.14 -7.99
CA THR A 55 0.32 4.58 -7.68
C THR A 55 -0.89 4.93 -6.83
N LEU A 56 -1.01 4.38 -5.62
CA LEU A 56 -2.20 4.59 -4.78
C LEU A 56 -2.45 6.07 -4.42
N ALA A 57 -1.42 6.92 -4.46
CA ALA A 57 -1.60 8.34 -4.21
C ALA A 57 -2.63 9.01 -5.16
N ASP A 58 -2.77 8.56 -6.41
CA ASP A 58 -3.70 9.16 -7.36
C ASP A 58 -5.15 8.63 -7.22
N ASP A 59 -5.29 7.35 -6.90
CA ASP A 59 -6.53 6.68 -6.54
C ASP A 59 -7.18 7.32 -5.31
N TYR A 60 -6.35 7.57 -4.29
CA TYR A 60 -6.78 8.11 -3.01
C TYR A 60 -6.60 9.64 -2.93
N LYS A 61 -6.45 10.34 -4.06
CA LYS A 61 -6.27 11.81 -4.10
C LYS A 61 -7.34 12.60 -3.35
N VAL A 62 -8.57 12.09 -3.29
CA VAL A 62 -9.69 12.75 -2.59
C VAL A 62 -9.42 12.77 -1.07
N MET A 63 -8.87 11.68 -0.52
CA MET A 63 -8.47 11.57 0.88
C MET A 63 -7.34 12.56 1.20
N LEU A 64 -6.35 12.68 0.31
CA LEU A 64 -5.24 13.62 0.43
C LEU A 64 -5.70 15.08 0.39
N LYS A 65 -6.61 15.43 -0.53
CA LYS A 65 -7.17 16.79 -0.64
C LYS A 65 -7.98 17.22 0.59
N GLN A 66 -8.53 16.27 1.34
CA GLN A 66 -9.24 16.52 2.58
C GLN A 66 -8.35 16.44 3.82
N HIS A 67 -7.03 16.26 3.64
CA HIS A 67 -6.05 16.14 4.72
C HIS A 67 -6.41 15.05 5.76
N LEU A 68 -7.08 13.97 5.33
CA LEU A 68 -7.45 12.85 6.20
C LEU A 68 -6.22 11.99 6.56
N VAL A 69 -5.26 11.93 5.65
CA VAL A 69 -3.94 11.31 5.80
C VAL A 69 -2.91 12.33 5.32
N SER A 70 -1.74 12.40 5.99
CA SER A 70 -0.72 13.40 5.69
C SER A 70 -0.02 13.15 4.36
N ALA A 71 0.27 11.88 4.04
CA ALA A 71 0.90 11.48 2.79
C ALA A 71 0.62 10.01 2.44
N VAL A 72 0.67 9.71 1.13
CA VAL A 72 0.79 8.36 0.57
C VAL A 72 2.11 8.29 -0.17
N HIS A 73 2.97 7.35 0.21
CA HIS A 73 4.29 7.12 -0.37
C HIS A 73 4.29 5.80 -1.14
N ASP A 74 4.27 5.89 -2.47
CA ASP A 74 4.33 4.72 -3.34
C ASP A 74 5.79 4.34 -3.66
N TYR A 75 6.11 3.06 -3.49
CA TYR A 75 7.40 2.48 -3.78
C TYR A 75 7.25 1.27 -4.69
N ARG A 76 7.83 1.39 -5.88
CA ARG A 76 7.99 0.28 -6.82
C ARG A 76 9.26 -0.49 -6.49
N VAL A 77 9.16 -1.80 -6.37
CA VAL A 77 10.28 -2.71 -6.04
C VAL A 77 10.32 -3.90 -6.99
N PHE A 78 11.43 -4.65 -6.98
CA PHE A 78 11.50 -5.97 -7.61
C PHE A 78 11.50 -7.03 -6.52
N ASN A 79 10.47 -7.87 -6.53
CA ASN A 79 10.37 -8.98 -5.60
C ASN A 79 11.14 -10.18 -6.18
N HIS A 80 12.28 -10.50 -5.59
CA HIS A 80 13.18 -11.57 -6.04
C HIS A 80 12.86 -12.95 -5.43
N ALA A 81 11.66 -13.14 -4.87
CA ALA A 81 11.26 -14.44 -4.36
C ALA A 81 11.10 -15.45 -5.51
N VAL A 82 11.79 -16.57 -5.39
CA VAL A 82 11.72 -17.69 -6.34
C VAL A 82 11.15 -18.90 -5.62
N ARG A 83 10.19 -19.59 -6.24
CA ARG A 83 9.61 -20.83 -5.73
C ARG A 83 9.63 -21.89 -6.83
N TYR A 84 10.26 -23.03 -6.56
CA TYR A 84 10.43 -24.15 -7.51
C TYR A 84 11.03 -23.71 -8.87
N GLY A 85 12.00 -22.80 -8.85
CA GLY A 85 12.65 -22.31 -10.06
C GLY A 85 11.85 -21.28 -10.87
N ALA A 86 10.65 -20.90 -10.42
CA ALA A 86 9.83 -19.85 -11.02
C ALA A 86 9.79 -18.59 -10.15
N SER A 87 9.77 -17.42 -10.78
CA SER A 87 9.55 -16.15 -10.09
C SER A 87 8.18 -16.13 -9.43
N ASN A 88 8.11 -15.66 -8.18
CA ASN A 88 6.88 -15.45 -7.44
C ASN A 88 6.85 -14.02 -6.88
N PRO A 89 6.55 -13.02 -7.73
CA PRO A 89 6.65 -11.61 -7.37
C PRO A 89 5.60 -11.17 -6.32
N HIS A 90 4.54 -11.95 -6.10
CA HIS A 90 3.57 -11.73 -5.04
C HIS A 90 3.95 -12.41 -3.71
N SER A 91 5.10 -13.09 -3.63
CA SER A 91 5.51 -13.75 -2.40
C SER A 91 5.75 -12.74 -1.28
N SER A 92 5.02 -12.88 -0.17
CA SER A 92 5.17 -12.01 1.00
C SER A 92 6.59 -12.00 1.55
N LEU A 93 7.30 -13.14 1.50
CA LEU A 93 8.70 -13.23 1.95
C LEU A 93 9.60 -12.23 1.22
N GLY A 94 9.42 -12.08 -0.09
CA GLY A 94 10.21 -11.16 -0.89
C GLY A 94 9.96 -9.70 -0.53
N TYR A 95 8.72 -9.34 -0.17
CA TYR A 95 8.44 -8.01 0.37
C TYR A 95 9.05 -7.80 1.74
N TYR A 96 8.98 -8.79 2.63
CA TYR A 96 9.51 -8.66 4.00
C TYR A 96 11.02 -8.49 4.03
N ILE A 97 11.76 -9.20 3.18
CA ILE A 97 13.23 -9.08 3.13
C ILE A 97 13.71 -7.89 2.30
N HIS A 98 12.80 -7.21 1.58
CA HIS A 98 13.20 -6.14 0.66
C HIS A 98 13.77 -4.93 1.45
N PRO A 99 14.93 -4.35 1.04
CA PRO A 99 15.56 -3.24 1.76
C PRO A 99 14.65 -2.02 1.96
N ARG A 100 13.75 -1.76 1.00
CA ARG A 100 12.73 -0.71 1.13
C ARG A 100 11.83 -0.92 2.34
N THR A 101 11.29 -2.13 2.48
CA THR A 101 10.41 -2.51 3.60
C THR A 101 11.18 -2.44 4.91
N ALA A 102 12.40 -2.98 4.95
CA ALA A 102 13.26 -2.93 6.13
C ALA A 102 13.54 -1.48 6.57
N LYS A 103 13.85 -0.57 5.63
CA LYS A 103 14.09 0.85 5.93
C LYS A 103 12.85 1.53 6.51
N ILE A 104 11.67 1.32 5.91
CA ILE A 104 10.42 1.91 6.40
C ILE A 104 10.13 1.46 7.84
N ILE A 105 10.32 0.17 8.13
CA ILE A 105 10.10 -0.37 9.48
C ILE A 105 11.15 0.16 10.46
N SER A 106 12.43 0.21 10.06
CA SER A 106 13.51 0.75 10.89
C SER A 106 13.23 2.21 11.28
N ASP A 107 12.83 3.03 10.32
CA ASP A 107 12.53 4.46 10.53
C ASP A 107 11.32 4.69 11.44
N TRP A 108 10.41 3.72 11.51
CA TRP A 108 9.24 3.78 12.38
C TRP A 108 9.52 3.31 13.81
N LEU A 109 10.52 2.46 14.01
CA LEU A 109 10.91 1.95 15.32
C LEU A 109 11.79 2.91 16.12
N GLU A 110 12.48 3.82 15.43
CA GLU A 110 13.30 4.90 16.02
C GLU A 110 12.46 6.05 16.57
#